data_AF-A0A6L9Q8A9-F1
#
_entry.id   AF-A0A6L9Q8A9-F1
#
_cell.length_a   1.000
_cell.length_b   1.000
_cell.length_c   1.000
_cell.angle_alpha   90.00
_cell.angle_beta   90.00
_cell.angle_gamma   90.00
#
_symmetry.space_group_name_H-M   'P 1'
#
loop_
_entity.id
_entity.type
_entity.pdbx_description
1 polymer ?
#
loop_
_entity_poly.entity_id
_entity_poly.type
_entity_poly.pdbx_seq_one_letter_code
_entity_poly.pdbx_strand_id
1 'polypeptide(L)'
;MKESLKALLDLLDLEQIENDIFRGRSPEERRQRVFGGQVAGQALVAAGRTVPANRPVHSLHAYFIRPGDPLVPIVYTVDRVRDGRSFTTRRVMAVQHGKAIFTLSASFQIAEDGPFHQAAMPDAPAPETLPDSLERLTPIFGEVGAREFATRRPFDIRHATPLTWEAAKDPSLATPESKVWLKVDGDLPDDPLLHVCLMTYASDMTLLDTVLLNHGLAWGDKRTMGASLDHAMWFHRPFRADDWLLYYQDTPFAGGARGLARGQVFTRSGELVVSVMQEGLVRVSDGERKR
;
A
#
# COMPACT_ATOMS: atom_id res chain seq x y z
N MET A 1 -16.93 -12.21 9.34
CA MET A 1 -15.79 -11.67 8.57
C MET A 1 -16.13 -11.76 7.09
N LYS A 2 -15.95 -10.69 6.30
CA LYS A 2 -16.15 -10.74 4.85
C LYS A 2 -15.13 -11.69 4.21
N GLU A 3 -15.53 -12.43 3.16
CA GLU A 3 -14.64 -13.37 2.46
C GLU A 3 -13.37 -12.70 1.92
N SER A 4 -13.47 -11.45 1.43
CA SER A 4 -12.31 -10.69 0.98
C SER A 4 -11.31 -10.39 2.11
N LEU A 5 -11.80 -10.05 3.30
CA LEU A 5 -10.95 -9.83 4.48
C LEU A 5 -10.29 -11.14 4.92
N LYS A 6 -11.06 -12.23 5.00
CA LYS A 6 -10.50 -13.55 5.31
C LYS A 6 -9.39 -13.93 4.34
N ALA A 7 -9.62 -13.75 3.04
CA ALA A 7 -8.62 -14.02 2.01
C ALA A 7 -7.36 -13.16 2.16
N LEU A 8 -7.46 -11.89 2.57
CA LEU A 8 -6.30 -11.05 2.85
C LEU A 8 -5.54 -11.49 4.11
N LEU A 9 -6.24 -11.87 5.17
CA LEU A 9 -5.59 -12.38 6.39
C LEU A 9 -4.87 -13.70 6.10
N ASP A 10 -5.52 -14.62 5.39
CA ASP A 10 -4.91 -15.88 4.93
C ASP A 10 -3.71 -15.62 3.99
N LEU A 11 -3.75 -14.55 3.19
CA LEU A 11 -2.66 -14.13 2.32
C LEU A 11 -1.45 -13.61 3.11
N LEU A 12 -1.67 -12.92 4.22
CA LEU A 12 -0.61 -12.41 5.10
C LEU A 12 -0.09 -13.47 6.07
N ASP A 13 -0.85 -14.54 6.33
CA ASP A 13 -0.40 -15.65 7.15
C ASP A 13 0.58 -16.56 6.42
N LEU A 14 1.86 -16.16 6.45
CA LEU A 14 2.92 -16.88 5.75
C LEU A 14 3.16 -18.27 6.34
N GLU A 15 3.44 -19.24 5.48
CA GLU A 15 3.98 -20.52 5.91
C GLU A 15 5.46 -20.36 6.29
N GLN A 16 5.86 -20.81 7.47
CA GLN A 16 7.27 -20.86 7.84
C GLN A 16 7.90 -22.17 7.34
N ILE A 17 8.92 -22.07 6.47
CA ILE A 17 9.68 -23.21 5.95
C ILE A 17 10.90 -23.51 6.83
N GLU A 18 11.55 -22.46 7.33
CA GLU A 18 12.70 -22.49 8.25
C GLU A 18 12.66 -21.22 9.13
N ASN A 19 13.50 -21.14 10.16
CA ASN A 19 13.65 -20.07 11.14
C ASN A 19 13.56 -18.66 10.53
N ASP A 20 14.21 -18.44 9.40
CA ASP A 20 14.26 -17.15 8.71
C ASP A 20 13.80 -17.26 7.23
N ILE A 21 13.03 -18.31 6.90
CA ILE A 21 12.52 -18.57 5.54
C ILE A 21 11.02 -18.80 5.59
N PHE A 22 10.28 -18.00 4.83
CA PHE A 22 8.82 -18.02 4.77
C PHE A 22 8.32 -18.17 3.33
N ARG A 23 7.11 -18.68 3.15
CA ARG A 23 6.44 -18.82 1.86
C ARG A 23 5.07 -18.15 1.89
N GLY A 24 4.89 -17.20 0.99
CA GLY A 24 3.61 -16.57 0.69
C GLY A 24 2.98 -17.14 -0.56
N ARG A 25 1.65 -17.13 -0.60
CA ARG A 25 0.87 -17.40 -1.81
C ARG A 25 0.42 -16.09 -2.44
N SER A 26 -0.14 -16.16 -3.63
CA SER A 26 -0.88 -15.05 -4.26
C SER A 26 -2.33 -15.47 -4.45
N PRO A 27 -3.30 -14.53 -4.46
CA PRO A 27 -4.69 -14.84 -4.76
C PRO A 27 -4.85 -15.53 -6.12
N GLU A 28 -5.80 -16.45 -6.24
CA GLU A 28 -6.20 -17.06 -7.53
C GLU A 28 -6.93 -16.04 -8.40
N GLU A 29 -6.20 -15.06 -8.91
CA GLU A 29 -6.72 -14.01 -9.77
C GLU A 29 -5.96 -14.00 -11.09
N ARG A 30 -6.67 -13.74 -12.20
CA ARG A 30 -6.05 -13.50 -13.52
C ARG A 30 -5.38 -12.11 -13.58
N ARG A 31 -4.56 -11.75 -12.59
CA ARG A 31 -3.69 -10.57 -12.68
C ARG A 31 -2.46 -10.93 -13.50
N GLN A 32 -1.94 -9.97 -14.26
CA GLN A 32 -0.71 -10.17 -15.02
C GLN A 32 0.53 -10.18 -14.10
N ARG A 33 0.44 -9.56 -12.92
CA ARG A 33 1.56 -9.36 -11.98
C ARG A 33 1.05 -9.38 -10.55
N VAL A 34 1.90 -9.79 -9.62
CA VAL A 34 1.64 -9.68 -8.18
C VAL A 34 1.51 -8.19 -7.80
N PHE A 35 0.55 -7.89 -6.93
CA PHE A 35 0.33 -6.53 -6.41
C PHE A 35 1.47 -6.11 -5.47
N GLY A 36 1.98 -4.89 -5.59
CA GLY A 36 3.13 -4.43 -4.81
C GLY A 36 2.89 -4.46 -3.30
N GLY A 37 1.72 -3.98 -2.87
CA GLY A 37 1.28 -4.02 -1.47
C GLY A 37 1.21 -5.43 -0.89
N GLN A 38 0.91 -6.46 -1.70
CA GLN A 38 0.99 -7.86 -1.25
C GLN A 38 2.43 -8.23 -0.90
N VAL A 39 3.39 -8.00 -1.80
CA VAL A 39 4.79 -8.38 -1.59
C VAL A 39 5.40 -7.60 -0.42
N ALA A 40 5.09 -6.31 -0.32
CA ALA A 40 5.55 -5.48 0.79
C ALA A 40 4.95 -5.90 2.13
N GLY A 41 3.63 -6.14 2.19
CA GLY A 41 2.95 -6.61 3.40
C GLY A 41 3.48 -7.97 3.88
N GLN A 42 3.58 -8.95 2.97
CA GLN A 42 4.14 -10.26 3.28
C GLN A 42 5.62 -10.18 3.71
N ALA A 43 6.45 -9.40 3.04
CA ALA A 43 7.84 -9.21 3.44
C ALA A 43 7.96 -8.60 4.84
N LEU A 44 7.07 -7.67 5.21
CA LEU A 44 7.04 -7.10 6.56
C LEU A 44 6.58 -8.11 7.61
N VAL A 45 5.61 -8.97 7.29
CA VAL A 45 5.23 -10.11 8.15
C VAL A 45 6.45 -11.01 8.41
N ALA A 46 7.17 -11.40 7.35
CA ALA A 46 8.37 -12.23 7.46
C ALA A 46 9.43 -11.56 8.35
N ALA A 47 9.70 -10.26 8.15
CA ALA A 47 10.61 -9.52 9.01
C ALA A 47 10.14 -9.53 10.48
N GLY A 48 8.89 -9.14 10.74
CA GLY A 48 8.33 -9.01 12.07
C GLY A 48 8.31 -10.31 12.87
N ARG A 49 8.07 -11.45 12.23
CA ARG A 49 8.11 -12.78 12.88
C ARG A 49 9.49 -13.19 13.39
N THR A 50 10.56 -12.51 12.96
CA THR A 50 11.94 -12.76 13.43
C THR A 50 12.42 -11.77 14.50
N VAL A 51 11.52 -10.91 15.00
CA VAL A 51 11.82 -9.84 15.95
C VAL A 51 11.02 -10.04 17.25
N PRO A 52 11.60 -9.77 18.43
CA PRO A 52 10.87 -9.80 19.70
C PRO A 52 9.65 -8.85 19.69
N ALA A 53 8.53 -9.30 20.26
CA ALA A 53 7.26 -8.56 20.23
C ALA A 53 7.32 -7.16 20.88
N ASN A 54 8.28 -6.90 21.76
CA ASN A 54 8.47 -5.59 22.40
C ASN A 54 9.21 -4.56 21.52
N ARG A 55 9.44 -4.88 20.24
CA ARG A 55 10.10 -3.99 19.27
C ARG A 55 9.20 -3.80 18.06
N PRO A 56 8.20 -2.91 18.10
CA PRO A 56 7.43 -2.56 16.92
C PRO A 56 8.33 -2.05 15.79
N VAL A 57 7.90 -2.29 14.55
CA VAL A 57 8.53 -1.69 13.38
C VAL A 57 8.28 -0.18 13.40
N HIS A 58 9.32 0.61 13.11
CA HIS A 58 9.20 2.07 12.98
C HIS A 58 9.53 2.56 11.57
N SER A 59 10.17 1.75 10.73
CA SER A 59 10.38 2.08 9.32
C SER A 59 10.63 0.87 8.45
N LEU A 60 10.27 0.99 7.17
CA LEU A 60 10.69 0.08 6.10
C LEU A 60 11.10 0.87 4.85
N HIS A 61 12.00 0.29 4.08
CA HIS A 61 12.41 0.75 2.75
C HIS A 61 12.49 -0.45 1.83
N ALA A 62 11.92 -0.34 0.63
CA ALA A 62 11.85 -1.44 -0.29
C ALA A 62 12.04 -1.04 -1.75
N TYR A 63 12.47 -1.99 -2.57
CA TYR A 63 12.59 -1.88 -4.01
C TYR A 63 11.85 -3.02 -4.71
N PHE A 64 11.06 -2.68 -5.72
CA PHE A 64 10.44 -3.62 -6.65
C PHE A 64 11.39 -3.84 -7.84
N ILE A 65 11.95 -5.04 -7.93
CA ILE A 65 13.04 -5.34 -8.87
C ILE A 65 12.51 -5.98 -10.14
N ARG A 66 11.54 -6.91 -10.01
CA ARG A 66 10.95 -7.66 -11.12
C ARG A 66 9.46 -7.83 -10.91
N PRO A 67 8.67 -7.94 -11.99
CA PRO A 67 7.26 -8.32 -11.86
C PRO A 67 7.16 -9.71 -11.25
N GLY A 68 6.36 -9.86 -10.20
CA GLY A 68 6.05 -11.17 -9.62
C GLY A 68 5.05 -11.94 -10.49
N ASP A 69 5.21 -13.26 -10.55
CA ASP A 69 4.26 -14.20 -11.18
C ASP A 69 3.19 -14.63 -10.15
N PRO A 70 1.90 -14.30 -10.34
CA PRO A 70 0.84 -14.69 -9.41
C PRO A 70 0.60 -16.20 -9.31
N LEU A 71 1.03 -16.98 -10.30
CA LEU A 71 0.81 -18.43 -10.34
C LEU A 71 1.83 -19.21 -9.50
N VAL A 72 2.84 -18.52 -8.96
CA VAL A 72 3.97 -19.15 -8.25
C VAL A 72 4.06 -18.57 -6.83
N PRO A 73 4.26 -19.41 -5.79
CA PRO A 73 4.51 -18.92 -4.45
C PRO A 73 5.75 -18.01 -4.38
N ILE A 74 5.77 -17.11 -3.41
CA ILE A 74 6.90 -16.21 -3.15
C ILE A 74 7.64 -16.72 -1.93
N VAL A 75 8.95 -16.92 -2.04
CA VAL A 75 9.81 -17.26 -0.90
C VAL A 75 10.43 -15.99 -0.35
N TYR A 76 10.24 -15.75 0.95
CA TYR A 76 10.82 -14.64 1.68
C TYR A 76 11.97 -15.16 2.55
N THR A 77 13.18 -14.67 2.31
CA THR A 77 14.37 -14.99 3.11
C THR A 77 14.74 -13.77 3.95
N VAL A 78 14.93 -13.97 5.25
CA VAL A 78 15.17 -12.89 6.22
C VAL A 78 16.60 -12.93 6.72
N ASP A 79 17.34 -11.84 6.54
CA ASP A 79 18.66 -11.67 7.14
C ASP A 79 18.54 -10.86 8.43
N ARG A 80 19.05 -11.43 9.54
CA ARG A 80 19.16 -10.76 10.84
C ARG A 80 20.40 -9.85 10.86
N VAL A 81 20.28 -8.69 10.22
CA VAL A 81 21.40 -7.74 10.05
C VAL A 81 21.99 -7.29 11.39
N ARG A 82 21.14 -6.97 12.36
CA ARG A 82 21.56 -6.50 13.69
C ARG A 82 20.49 -6.70 14.73
N ASP A 83 20.89 -7.17 15.92
CA ASP A 83 20.10 -7.09 17.15
C ASP A 83 20.88 -6.25 18.17
N GLY A 84 20.53 -4.97 18.25
CA GLY A 84 21.13 -4.01 19.19
C GLY A 84 20.33 -3.89 20.48
N ARG A 85 20.80 -2.99 21.37
CA ARG A 85 20.11 -2.69 22.63
C ARG A 85 18.71 -2.12 22.40
N SER A 86 18.59 -1.06 21.61
CA SER A 86 17.29 -0.41 21.33
C SER A 86 16.73 -0.78 19.95
N PHE A 87 17.60 -0.97 18.95
CA PHE A 87 17.21 -1.18 17.55
C PHE A 87 17.50 -2.61 17.07
N THR A 88 16.59 -3.14 16.26
CA THR A 88 16.73 -4.38 15.51
C THR A 88 16.55 -4.09 14.02
N THR A 89 17.41 -4.65 13.18
CA THR A 89 17.35 -4.48 11.72
C THR A 89 17.20 -5.83 11.04
N ARG A 90 16.27 -5.91 10.09
CA ARG A 90 16.05 -7.07 9.22
C ARG A 90 16.13 -6.65 7.77
N ARG A 91 16.67 -7.53 6.92
CA ARG A 91 16.52 -7.46 5.47
C ARG A 91 15.69 -8.65 5.02
N VAL A 92 14.83 -8.44 4.04
CA VAL A 92 13.99 -9.48 3.45
C VAL A 92 14.17 -9.45 1.95
N MET A 93 14.46 -10.60 1.38
CA MET A 93 14.49 -10.80 -0.07
C MET A 93 13.34 -11.73 -0.46
N ALA A 94 12.46 -11.23 -1.33
CA ALA A 94 11.39 -12.00 -1.94
C ALA A 94 11.89 -12.61 -3.26
N VAL A 95 11.72 -13.91 -3.43
CA VAL A 95 12.30 -14.69 -4.53
C VAL A 95 11.21 -15.49 -5.25
N GLN A 96 11.25 -15.44 -6.58
CA GLN A 96 10.51 -16.34 -7.47
C GLN A 96 11.43 -16.81 -8.60
N HIS A 97 11.30 -18.07 -9.02
CA HIS A 97 12.14 -18.67 -10.07
C HIS A 97 13.66 -18.48 -9.84
N GLY A 98 14.09 -18.52 -8.57
CA GLY A 98 15.49 -18.29 -8.18
C GLY A 98 16.00 -16.85 -8.39
N LYS A 99 15.12 -15.88 -8.64
CA LYS A 99 15.46 -14.47 -8.86
C LYS A 99 14.77 -13.59 -7.82
N ALA A 100 15.50 -12.61 -7.30
CA ALA A 100 14.92 -11.59 -6.43
C ALA A 100 13.88 -10.78 -7.22
N ILE A 101 12.67 -10.68 -6.70
CA ILE A 101 11.60 -9.83 -7.26
C ILE A 101 11.42 -8.55 -6.46
N PHE A 102 11.78 -8.58 -5.17
CA PHE A 102 11.60 -7.48 -4.24
C PHE A 102 12.60 -7.60 -3.07
N THR A 103 13.04 -6.47 -2.55
CA THR A 103 13.88 -6.40 -1.35
C THR A 103 13.32 -5.38 -0.39
N LEU A 104 13.33 -5.67 0.90
CA LEU A 104 12.91 -4.77 1.98
C LEU A 104 13.97 -4.75 3.09
N SER A 105 14.24 -3.57 3.63
CA SER A 105 14.93 -3.39 4.90
C SER A 105 13.96 -2.77 5.90
N ALA A 106 13.80 -3.40 7.06
CA ALA A 106 12.96 -2.89 8.14
C ALA A 106 13.77 -2.68 9.41
N SER A 107 13.40 -1.63 10.14
CA SER A 107 13.99 -1.28 11.44
C SER A 107 12.90 -1.25 12.50
N PHE A 108 13.24 -1.84 13.64
CA PHE A 108 12.38 -2.08 14.78
C PHE A 108 13.03 -1.46 16.02
N GLN A 109 12.24 -0.91 16.92
CA GLN A 109 12.73 -0.22 18.11
C GLN A 109 11.88 -0.56 19.31
N ILE A 110 12.50 -0.66 20.49
CA ILE A 110 11.76 -0.64 21.76
C ILE A 110 10.96 0.67 21.91
N ALA A 111 9.90 0.66 22.72
CA ALA A 111 9.16 1.87 23.05
C ALA A 111 9.99 2.79 23.97
N GLU A 112 10.13 4.06 23.60
CA GLU A 112 10.88 5.08 24.34
C GLU A 112 10.21 6.45 24.16
N ASP A 113 10.30 7.32 25.18
CA ASP A 113 9.83 8.70 25.11
C ASP A 113 10.87 9.62 24.46
N GLY A 114 10.41 10.76 23.94
CA GLY A 114 11.29 11.77 23.33
C GLY A 114 10.56 13.06 22.94
N PRO A 115 11.27 14.00 22.29
CA PRO A 115 10.66 15.22 21.77
C PRO A 115 9.52 14.92 20.79
N PHE A 116 8.45 15.71 20.87
CA PHE A 116 7.23 15.45 20.13
C PHE A 116 6.77 16.68 19.34
N HIS A 117 6.51 16.46 18.05
CA HIS A 117 5.70 17.33 17.20
C HIS A 117 5.10 16.48 16.07
N GLN A 118 4.11 17.02 15.37
CA GLN A 118 3.60 16.42 14.12
C GLN A 118 3.10 17.52 13.18
N ALA A 119 2.94 17.17 11.90
CA ALA A 119 2.18 18.00 10.98
C ALA A 119 0.69 18.00 11.36
N ALA A 120 -0.02 19.08 11.01
CA ALA A 120 -1.47 19.15 11.16
C ALA A 120 -2.16 18.25 10.13
N MET A 121 -3.24 17.58 10.53
CA MET A 121 -4.10 16.87 9.60
C MET A 121 -4.77 17.88 8.65
N PRO A 122 -4.77 17.66 7.33
CA PRO A 122 -5.47 18.54 6.40
C PRO A 122 -6.98 18.38 6.53
N ASP A 123 -7.73 19.45 6.23
CA ASP A 123 -9.19 19.40 6.21
C ASP A 123 -9.70 18.40 5.16
N ALA A 124 -10.63 17.55 5.56
CA ALA A 124 -11.30 16.58 4.70
C ALA A 124 -12.76 16.38 5.17
N PRO A 125 -13.71 16.13 4.26
CA PRO A 125 -15.05 15.68 4.63
C PRO A 125 -14.98 14.40 5.46
N ALA A 126 -15.95 14.21 6.37
CA ALA A 126 -16.05 12.98 7.13
C ALA A 126 -16.31 11.79 6.17
N PRO A 127 -15.71 10.60 6.43
CA PRO A 127 -15.83 9.46 5.51
C PRO A 127 -17.28 9.04 5.29
N GLU A 128 -18.15 9.17 6.31
CA GLU A 128 -19.57 8.82 6.22
C GLU A 128 -20.37 9.70 5.24
N THR A 129 -19.86 10.88 4.90
CA THR A 129 -20.49 11.83 3.96
C THR A 129 -20.06 11.60 2.51
N LEU A 130 -19.05 10.76 2.29
CA LEU A 130 -18.52 10.43 0.97
C LEU A 130 -19.24 9.20 0.41
N PRO A 131 -19.43 9.13 -0.93
CA PRO A 131 -19.99 7.96 -1.57
C PRO A 131 -19.10 6.74 -1.34
N ASP A 132 -19.72 5.58 -1.20
CA ASP A 132 -18.95 4.33 -1.16
C ASP A 132 -18.37 3.97 -2.55
N SER A 133 -17.51 2.95 -2.58
CA SER A 133 -16.88 2.52 -3.82
C SER A 133 -17.89 2.05 -4.88
N LEU A 134 -19.00 1.42 -4.51
CA LEU A 134 -20.00 0.95 -5.47
C LEU A 134 -20.72 2.14 -6.12
N GLU A 135 -21.18 3.09 -5.30
CA GLU A 135 -21.82 4.32 -5.76
C GLU A 135 -20.89 5.13 -6.65
N ARG A 136 -19.64 5.36 -6.22
CA ARG A 136 -18.69 6.19 -6.96
C ARG A 136 -18.24 5.59 -8.28
N LEU A 137 -18.11 4.27 -8.36
CA LEU A 137 -17.58 3.58 -9.55
C LEU A 137 -18.65 3.17 -10.56
N THR A 138 -19.93 3.10 -10.16
CA THR A 138 -21.03 2.71 -11.07
C THR A 138 -21.11 3.59 -12.33
N PRO A 139 -21.00 4.94 -12.25
CA PRO A 139 -20.97 5.79 -13.44
C PRO A 139 -19.75 5.59 -14.34
N ILE A 140 -18.67 4.97 -13.83
CA ILE A 140 -17.40 4.81 -14.52
C ILE A 140 -17.33 3.45 -15.23
N PHE A 141 -17.72 2.38 -14.53
CA PHE A 141 -17.55 0.99 -14.98
C PHE A 141 -18.88 0.25 -15.21
N GLY A 142 -20.02 0.90 -14.98
CA GLY A 142 -21.33 0.24 -14.91
C GLY A 142 -21.48 -0.60 -13.63
N GLU A 143 -22.71 -1.04 -13.36
CA GLU A 143 -23.05 -1.72 -12.10
C GLU A 143 -22.24 -3.02 -11.89
N VAL A 144 -22.09 -3.83 -12.94
CA VAL A 144 -21.35 -5.10 -12.87
C VAL A 144 -19.87 -4.86 -12.59
N GLY A 145 -19.23 -3.94 -13.32
CA GLY A 145 -17.81 -3.63 -13.12
C GLY A 145 -17.53 -2.99 -11.77
N ALA A 146 -18.40 -2.08 -11.31
CA ALA A 146 -18.30 -1.46 -10.00
C ALA A 146 -18.47 -2.49 -8.86
N ARG A 147 -19.41 -3.43 -8.99
CA ARG A 147 -19.62 -4.51 -8.01
C ARG A 147 -18.42 -5.46 -7.97
N GLU A 148 -17.86 -5.83 -9.12
CA GLU A 148 -16.63 -6.65 -9.15
C GLU A 148 -15.47 -5.93 -8.45
N PHE A 149 -15.29 -4.63 -8.70
CA PHE A 149 -14.24 -3.85 -8.07
C PHE A 149 -14.42 -3.73 -6.55
N ALA A 150 -15.64 -3.41 -6.09
CA ALA A 150 -15.95 -3.21 -4.68
C ALA A 150 -15.87 -4.50 -3.86
N THR A 151 -16.42 -5.61 -4.37
CA THR A 151 -16.48 -6.88 -3.62
C THR A 151 -15.12 -7.57 -3.45
N ARG A 152 -14.17 -7.30 -4.34
CA ARG A 152 -12.82 -7.90 -4.29
C ARG A 152 -11.88 -7.21 -3.31
N ARG A 153 -12.23 -6.02 -2.80
CA ARG A 153 -11.37 -5.26 -1.90
C ARG A 153 -11.75 -5.54 -0.43
N PRO A 154 -10.78 -5.87 0.43
CA PRO A 154 -11.00 -6.02 1.88
C PRO A 154 -10.98 -4.68 2.64
N PHE A 155 -11.01 -3.56 1.91
CA PHE A 155 -10.96 -2.21 2.45
C PHE A 155 -12.18 -1.41 2.00
N ASP A 156 -12.78 -0.66 2.92
CA ASP A 156 -13.69 0.45 2.60
C ASP A 156 -12.82 1.66 2.26
N ILE A 157 -12.91 2.14 1.01
CA ILE A 157 -12.10 3.22 0.47
C ILE A 157 -13.04 4.30 -0.07
N ARG A 158 -12.87 5.53 0.44
CA ARG A 158 -13.70 6.68 0.09
C ARG A 158 -12.82 7.86 -0.30
N HIS A 159 -13.01 8.34 -1.52
CA HIS A 159 -12.22 9.43 -2.07
C HIS A 159 -12.91 10.77 -1.80
N ALA A 160 -12.20 11.70 -1.16
CA ALA A 160 -12.63 13.09 -0.99
C ALA A 160 -12.19 13.99 -2.16
N THR A 161 -11.28 13.49 -3.00
CA THR A 161 -10.79 14.13 -4.22
C THR A 161 -11.25 13.35 -5.46
N PRO A 162 -11.20 13.95 -6.67
CA PRO A 162 -11.54 13.23 -7.90
C PRO A 162 -10.72 11.96 -8.09
N LEU A 163 -11.33 10.96 -8.74
CA LEU A 163 -10.63 9.75 -9.17
C LEU A 163 -9.81 10.03 -10.44
N THR A 164 -8.74 9.27 -10.63
CA THR A 164 -7.93 9.33 -11.86
C THR A 164 -8.77 9.12 -13.12
N TRP A 165 -9.72 8.18 -13.11
CA TRP A 165 -10.63 7.93 -14.23
C TRP A 165 -11.59 9.10 -14.53
N GLU A 166 -11.91 9.92 -13.53
CA GLU A 166 -12.71 11.14 -13.72
C GLU A 166 -11.85 12.22 -14.35
N ALA A 167 -10.65 12.47 -13.81
CA ALA A 167 -9.69 13.43 -14.35
C ALA A 167 -9.19 13.07 -15.77
N ALA A 168 -9.16 11.77 -16.11
CA ALA A 168 -8.84 11.32 -17.46
C ALA A 168 -9.95 11.64 -18.49
N LYS A 169 -11.20 11.79 -18.05
CA LYS A 169 -12.33 12.21 -18.89
C LYS A 169 -12.48 13.73 -18.91
N ASP A 170 -12.27 14.37 -17.77
CA ASP A 170 -12.33 15.81 -17.58
C ASP A 170 -11.03 16.31 -16.91
N PRO A 171 -10.04 16.77 -17.69
CA PRO A 171 -8.77 17.25 -17.17
C PRO A 171 -8.88 18.44 -16.21
N SER A 172 -10.01 19.14 -16.15
CA SER A 172 -10.22 20.22 -15.17
C SER A 172 -10.31 19.70 -13.72
N LEU A 173 -10.51 18.39 -13.54
CA LEU A 173 -10.50 17.72 -12.24
C LEU A 173 -9.09 17.28 -11.79
N ALA A 174 -8.06 17.51 -12.60
CA ALA A 174 -6.68 17.18 -12.26
C ALA A 174 -6.19 18.02 -11.06
N THR A 175 -5.50 17.37 -10.14
CA THR A 175 -4.96 18.02 -8.92
C THR A 175 -3.70 17.29 -8.43
N PRO A 176 -2.72 18.00 -7.85
CA PRO A 176 -1.52 17.39 -7.29
C PRO A 176 -1.74 16.69 -5.95
N GLU A 177 -2.95 16.77 -5.39
CA GLU A 177 -3.29 16.24 -4.07
C GLU A 177 -4.43 15.22 -4.15
N SER A 178 -4.34 14.17 -3.33
CA SER A 178 -5.39 13.17 -3.15
C SER A 178 -5.68 12.97 -1.66
N LYS A 179 -6.96 12.89 -1.30
CA LYS A 179 -7.42 12.63 0.07
C LYS A 179 -8.32 11.41 0.05
N VAL A 180 -7.86 10.33 0.69
CA VAL A 180 -8.53 9.05 0.68
C VAL A 180 -8.74 8.58 2.10
N TRP A 181 -9.99 8.40 2.50
CA TRP A 181 -10.31 7.66 3.70
C TRP A 181 -10.25 6.17 3.39
N LEU A 182 -9.56 5.42 4.24
CA LEU A 182 -9.50 3.97 4.13
C LEU A 182 -9.56 3.31 5.50
N LYS A 183 -10.20 2.14 5.54
CA LYS A 183 -10.12 1.21 6.67
C LYS A 183 -10.36 -0.21 6.17
N VAL A 184 -9.90 -1.19 6.94
CA VAL A 184 -10.26 -2.58 6.74
C VAL A 184 -11.77 -2.73 7.00
N ASP A 185 -12.41 -3.51 6.13
CA ASP A 185 -13.85 -3.72 6.14
C ASP A 185 -14.21 -4.96 7.01
N GLY A 186 -14.04 -4.78 8.32
CA GLY A 186 -14.34 -5.78 9.35
C GLY A 186 -13.45 -5.59 10.59
N ASP A 187 -13.75 -6.36 11.63
CA ASP A 187 -13.01 -6.31 12.90
C ASP A 187 -11.68 -7.06 12.82
N LEU A 188 -10.65 -6.51 13.44
CA LEU A 188 -9.31 -7.11 13.54
C LEU A 188 -8.92 -7.45 14.99
N PRO A 189 -8.09 -8.49 15.20
CA PRO A 189 -7.51 -8.75 16.51
C PRO A 189 -6.53 -7.63 16.92
N ASP A 190 -6.27 -7.51 18.22
CA ASP A 190 -5.32 -6.55 18.81
C ASP A 190 -3.85 -6.98 18.59
N ASP A 191 -3.45 -7.11 17.32
CA ASP A 191 -2.08 -7.40 16.91
C ASP A 191 -1.47 -6.18 16.18
N PRO A 192 -0.56 -5.44 16.84
CA PRO A 192 0.08 -4.26 16.24
C PRO A 192 0.83 -4.56 14.94
N LEU A 193 1.44 -5.75 14.79
CA LEU A 193 2.16 -6.11 13.57
C LEU A 193 1.17 -6.30 12.42
N LEU A 194 0.01 -6.91 12.68
CA LEU A 194 -1.04 -7.09 11.68
C LEU A 194 -1.55 -5.74 11.15
N HIS A 195 -1.89 -4.80 12.03
CA HIS A 195 -2.36 -3.47 11.60
C HIS A 195 -1.33 -2.73 10.73
N VAL A 196 -0.05 -2.81 11.10
CA VAL A 196 1.04 -2.21 10.31
C VAL A 196 1.22 -2.92 8.96
N CYS A 197 1.12 -4.25 8.90
CA CYS A 197 1.21 -5.01 7.64
C CYS A 197 0.01 -4.70 6.72
N LEU A 198 -1.19 -4.54 7.27
CA LEU A 198 -2.38 -4.16 6.52
C LEU A 198 -2.28 -2.73 5.97
N MET A 199 -1.76 -1.78 6.76
CA MET A 199 -1.49 -0.43 6.26
C MET A 199 -0.37 -0.42 5.21
N THR A 200 0.64 -1.27 5.35
CA THR A 200 1.69 -1.45 4.33
C THR A 200 1.07 -1.94 3.02
N TYR A 201 0.19 -2.93 3.07
CA TYR A 201 -0.58 -3.38 1.92
C TYR A 201 -1.42 -2.26 1.29
N ALA A 202 -2.20 -1.55 2.12
CA ALA A 202 -3.11 -0.51 1.66
C ALA A 202 -2.39 0.71 1.08
N SER A 203 -1.20 1.04 1.59
CA SER A 203 -0.46 2.24 1.20
C SER A 203 -0.06 2.28 -0.28
N ASP A 204 0.08 1.11 -0.92
CA ASP A 204 0.42 0.93 -2.34
C ASP A 204 -0.82 0.88 -3.25
N MET A 205 -2.03 0.97 -2.70
CA MET A 205 -3.28 0.88 -3.49
C MET A 205 -3.62 2.17 -4.24
N THR A 206 -3.23 3.33 -3.72
CA THR A 206 -3.67 4.64 -4.22
C THR A 206 -2.56 5.68 -4.33
N LEU A 207 -1.36 5.45 -3.78
CA LEU A 207 -0.34 6.49 -3.67
C LEU A 207 0.14 7.00 -5.04
N LEU A 208 0.51 6.09 -5.94
CA LEU A 208 0.98 6.45 -7.29
C LEU A 208 -0.15 7.02 -8.18
N ASP A 209 -1.42 6.81 -7.83
CA ASP A 209 -2.55 7.42 -8.52
C ASP A 209 -2.49 8.95 -8.45
N THR A 210 -1.89 9.51 -7.39
CA THR A 210 -1.74 10.96 -7.21
C THR A 210 -0.90 11.60 -8.31
N VAL A 211 0.13 10.88 -8.80
CA VAL A 211 0.92 11.34 -9.96
C VAL A 211 0.04 11.40 -11.21
N LEU A 212 -0.77 10.36 -11.45
CA LEU A 212 -1.64 10.31 -12.62
C LEU A 212 -2.75 11.35 -12.55
N LEU A 213 -3.32 11.56 -11.36
CA LEU A 213 -4.37 12.53 -11.09
C LEU A 213 -3.93 13.95 -11.47
N ASN A 214 -2.70 14.34 -11.12
CA ASN A 214 -2.12 15.62 -11.47
C ASN A 214 -1.99 15.85 -13.00
N HIS A 215 -1.94 14.77 -13.78
CA HIS A 215 -1.76 14.83 -15.23
C HIS A 215 -3.01 14.47 -16.03
N GLY A 216 -4.18 14.29 -15.38
CA GLY A 216 -5.40 13.85 -16.08
C GLY A 216 -5.22 12.48 -16.75
N LEU A 217 -4.48 11.58 -16.10
CA LEU A 217 -4.22 10.22 -16.56
C LEU A 217 -4.89 9.22 -15.64
N ALA A 218 -5.06 7.99 -16.12
CA ALA A 218 -5.56 6.88 -15.33
C ALA A 218 -4.93 5.56 -15.75
N TRP A 219 -4.81 4.63 -14.80
CA TRP A 219 -4.47 3.26 -15.13
C TRP A 219 -5.55 2.65 -16.04
N GLY A 220 -5.10 1.95 -17.08
CA GLY A 220 -6.01 1.31 -18.04
C GLY A 220 -6.53 2.23 -19.15
N ASP A 221 -6.11 3.50 -19.21
CA ASP A 221 -6.47 4.45 -20.30
C ASP A 221 -5.80 4.14 -21.66
N LYS A 222 -5.20 2.95 -21.81
CA LYS A 222 -4.40 2.44 -22.94
C LYS A 222 -3.11 3.21 -23.28
N ARG A 223 -2.89 4.41 -22.72
CA ARG A 223 -1.71 5.25 -22.98
C ARG A 223 -0.70 5.17 -21.84
N THR A 224 -1.17 4.90 -20.63
CA THR A 224 -0.37 4.93 -19.41
C THR A 224 0.12 3.53 -19.04
N MET A 225 1.43 3.41 -18.84
CA MET A 225 2.08 2.23 -18.29
C MET A 225 2.92 2.64 -17.09
N GLY A 226 2.81 1.89 -16.00
CA GLY A 226 3.61 2.14 -14.83
C GLY A 226 3.96 0.90 -14.03
N ALA A 227 4.84 1.12 -13.06
CA ALA A 227 5.26 0.14 -12.08
C ALA A 227 5.83 0.88 -10.89
N SER A 228 5.55 0.42 -9.67
CA SER A 228 6.25 0.86 -8.47
C SER A 228 7.75 0.54 -8.60
N LEU A 229 8.62 1.47 -8.23
CA LEU A 229 10.08 1.27 -8.23
C LEU A 229 10.58 1.01 -6.82
N ASP A 230 10.15 1.84 -5.87
CA ASP A 230 10.44 1.69 -4.45
C ASP A 230 9.18 1.91 -3.60
N HIS A 231 9.34 1.75 -2.29
CA HIS A 231 8.34 2.12 -1.29
C HIS A 231 9.03 2.30 0.06
N ALA A 232 8.79 3.42 0.74
CA ALA A 232 9.33 3.70 2.05
C ALA A 232 8.22 4.15 2.99
N MET A 233 8.21 3.61 4.21
CA MET A 233 7.23 3.97 5.24
C MET A 233 7.90 4.19 6.58
N TRP A 234 7.36 5.13 7.35
CA TRP A 234 7.73 5.41 8.73
C TRP A 234 6.48 5.36 9.60
N PHE A 235 6.51 4.53 10.63
CA PHE A 235 5.40 4.31 11.56
C PHE A 235 5.69 5.09 12.84
N HIS A 236 4.84 6.08 13.13
CA HIS A 236 5.10 7.07 14.17
C HIS A 236 4.39 6.74 15.49
N ARG A 237 3.21 6.13 15.40
CA ARG A 237 2.33 5.84 16.54
C ARG A 237 1.55 4.54 16.29
N PRO A 238 1.10 3.83 17.34
CA PRO A 238 0.13 2.76 17.20
C PRO A 238 -1.17 3.27 16.56
N PHE A 239 -1.82 2.42 15.78
CA PHE A 239 -3.11 2.70 15.17
C PHE A 239 -3.85 1.39 14.87
N ARG A 240 -5.13 1.52 14.57
CA ARG A 240 -6.00 0.42 14.14
C ARG A 240 -6.32 0.55 12.67
N ALA A 241 -6.04 -0.50 11.90
CA ALA A 241 -6.31 -0.53 10.46
C ALA A 241 -7.81 -0.73 10.14
N ASP A 242 -8.61 -1.20 11.09
CA ASP A 242 -10.08 -1.32 11.03
C ASP A 242 -10.83 -0.05 11.45
N ASP A 243 -10.10 0.97 11.93
CA ASP A 243 -10.60 2.34 12.13
C ASP A 243 -10.32 3.21 10.91
N TRP A 244 -11.11 4.29 10.76
CA TRP A 244 -10.91 5.26 9.67
C TRP A 244 -9.56 5.96 9.76
N LEU A 245 -8.77 5.81 8.70
CA LEU A 245 -7.52 6.51 8.48
C LEU A 245 -7.64 7.44 7.26
N LEU A 246 -7.28 8.71 7.42
CA LEU A 246 -7.15 9.65 6.31
C LEU A 246 -5.75 9.51 5.71
N TYR A 247 -5.67 9.04 4.48
CA TYR A 247 -4.45 9.02 3.70
C TYR A 247 -4.42 10.25 2.78
N TYR A 248 -3.73 11.29 3.24
CA TYR A 248 -3.42 12.46 2.43
C TYR A 248 -2.17 12.17 1.59
N GLN A 249 -2.21 12.55 0.31
CA GLN A 249 -1.21 12.21 -0.68
C GLN A 249 -0.93 13.42 -1.55
N ASP A 250 0.34 13.63 -1.93
CA ASP A 250 0.73 14.64 -2.91
C ASP A 250 1.83 14.14 -3.86
N THR A 251 2.03 14.86 -4.97
CA THR A 251 3.09 14.55 -5.96
C THR A 251 4.03 15.75 -6.17
N PRO A 252 5.16 15.82 -5.44
CA PRO A 252 6.10 16.94 -5.59
C PRO A 252 6.88 16.96 -6.91
N PHE A 253 6.98 15.83 -7.63
CA PHE A 253 7.77 15.77 -8.86
C PHE A 253 7.30 14.68 -9.82
N ALA A 254 7.25 15.00 -11.11
CA ALA A 254 7.18 14.03 -12.19
C ALA A 254 8.10 14.45 -13.35
N GLY A 255 8.92 13.53 -13.84
CA GLY A 255 9.92 13.81 -14.88
C GLY A 255 10.75 12.58 -15.22
N GLY A 256 11.31 12.52 -16.43
CA GLY A 256 12.13 11.39 -16.86
C GLY A 256 11.41 10.04 -16.84
N ALA A 257 10.11 10.06 -17.18
CA ALA A 257 9.19 8.91 -17.11
C ALA A 257 9.02 8.31 -15.70
N ARG A 258 9.18 9.12 -14.66
CA ARG A 258 8.94 8.76 -13.26
C ARG A 258 8.08 9.81 -12.57
N GLY A 259 7.42 9.41 -11.48
CA GLY A 259 6.72 10.31 -10.58
C GLY A 259 6.99 9.92 -9.14
N LEU A 260 7.23 10.93 -8.30
CA LEU A 260 7.40 10.79 -6.86
C LEU A 260 6.10 11.19 -6.19
N ALA A 261 5.56 10.30 -5.37
CA ALA A 261 4.39 10.54 -4.53
C ALA A 261 4.80 10.45 -3.05
N ARG A 262 4.18 11.29 -2.23
CA ARG A 262 4.33 11.26 -0.77
C ARG A 262 2.96 11.10 -0.13
N GLY A 263 2.94 10.47 1.04
CA GLY A 263 1.73 10.20 1.78
C GLY A 263 1.89 10.45 3.27
N GLN A 264 0.82 10.90 3.91
CA GLN A 264 0.67 11.04 5.35
C GLN A 264 -0.66 10.42 5.77
N VAL A 265 -0.60 9.50 6.73
CA VAL A 265 -1.76 8.78 7.23
C VAL A 265 -2.09 9.32 8.61
N PHE A 266 -3.32 9.78 8.77
CA PHE A 266 -3.83 10.32 10.03
C PHE A 266 -4.97 9.45 10.57
N THR A 267 -5.09 9.34 11.89
CA THR A 267 -6.33 8.88 12.51
C THR A 267 -7.45 9.90 12.29
N ARG A 268 -8.70 9.48 12.51
CA ARG A 268 -9.85 10.40 12.50
C ARG A 268 -9.70 11.56 13.50
N SER A 269 -8.99 11.36 14.61
CA SER A 269 -8.70 12.38 15.62
C SER A 269 -7.57 13.35 15.22
N GLY A 270 -6.90 13.11 14.09
CA GLY A 270 -5.84 13.97 13.56
C GLY A 270 -4.42 13.59 13.97
N GLU A 271 -4.20 12.41 14.53
CA GLU A 271 -2.86 11.93 14.90
C GLU A 271 -2.14 11.40 13.66
N LEU A 272 -0.93 11.90 13.37
CA LEU A 272 -0.12 11.43 12.26
C LEU A 272 0.49 10.06 12.61
N VAL A 273 0.01 8.99 12.02
CA VAL A 273 0.41 7.62 12.38
C VAL A 273 1.44 7.03 11.42
N VAL A 274 1.42 7.40 10.14
CA VAL A 274 2.36 6.89 9.13
C VAL A 274 2.76 7.99 8.15
N SER A 275 4.02 7.97 7.69
CA SER A 275 4.46 8.71 6.50
C SER A 275 4.97 7.75 5.44
N VAL A 276 4.74 8.06 4.16
CA VAL A 276 5.03 7.19 3.02
C VAL A 276 5.70 8.00 1.91
N MET A 277 6.65 7.40 1.21
CA MET A 277 7.24 7.90 -0.03
C MET A 277 7.35 6.77 -1.04
N GLN A 278 7.10 7.08 -2.31
CA GLN A 278 7.18 6.12 -3.40
C GLN A 278 7.50 6.82 -4.72
N GLU A 279 8.52 6.35 -5.43
CA GLU A 279 8.72 6.64 -6.84
C GLU A 279 8.17 5.50 -7.70
N GLY A 280 7.46 5.86 -8.77
CA GLY A 280 6.97 4.92 -9.77
C GLY A 280 7.41 5.30 -11.17
N LEU A 281 7.59 4.29 -12.02
CA LEU A 281 7.67 4.47 -13.46
C LEU A 281 6.30 4.94 -13.96
N VAL A 282 6.27 6.02 -14.72
CA VAL A 282 5.08 6.51 -15.42
C VAL A 282 5.47 6.85 -16.85
N ARG A 283 5.07 5.99 -17.79
CA ARG A 283 5.26 6.18 -19.23
C ARG A 283 3.91 6.44 -19.87
N VAL A 284 3.87 7.46 -20.72
CA VAL A 284 2.71 7.83 -21.52
C VAL A 284 3.09 7.63 -22.99
N SER A 285 2.25 6.96 -23.76
CA SER A 285 2.42 6.87 -25.21
C SER A 285 1.56 7.90 -25.94
N ASP A 286 2.12 8.52 -26.98
CA ASP A 286 1.44 9.52 -27.83
C ASP A 286 0.34 8.95 -28.74
N GLY A 287 -0.06 7.68 -28.56
CA GLY A 287 -1.11 7.01 -29.32
C GLY A 287 -1.61 5.73 -28.65
N GLU A 288 -2.78 5.23 -29.07
CA GLU A 288 -3.31 3.93 -28.63
C GLU A 288 -2.34 2.82 -29.03
N ARG A 289 -1.67 2.19 -28.08
CA ARG A 289 -0.92 0.96 -28.37
C ARG A 289 -1.92 -0.14 -28.74
N LYS A 290 -1.80 -0.66 -29.97
CA LYS A 290 -2.43 -1.93 -30.34
C LYS A 290 -1.87 -3.03 -29.44
N ARG A 291 -2.78 -3.77 -28.80
CA ARG A 291 -2.49 -4.93 -27.95
C ARG A 291 -1.69 -5.99 -28.70
#